data_AF-A0A163S1C3-F1
#
_entry.id   AF-A0A163S1C3-F1
#
_cell.length_a   1.000
_cell.length_b   1.000
_cell.length_c   1.000
_cell.angle_alpha   90.00
_cell.angle_beta   90.00
_cell.angle_gamma   90.00
#
_symmetry.space_group_name_H-M   'P 1'
#
loop_
_entity.id
_entity.type
_entity.pdbx_description
1 polymer ?
#
loop_
_entity_poly.entity_id
_entity_poly.type
_entity_poly.pdbx_seq_one_letter_code
_entity_poly.pdbx_strand_id
1 'polypeptide(L)'
;MNPSISVLFRAIPLAMGAVCLAFGLYVLSGGDDANHFVAGHVNVALTAICIALFTTAATIIRQLVHRYGRVWEIVLPVLGYAVAIATMIWGITIIGRGDEPQFIVAGHVMLGIGFIAGCVSTVATASTKFVLIQKSAALPVGGGAPDGAYSRGAGTVLIAIPALFAVVGLIVAVTLYARGGNAALVAGNVMVGLSLICSALVALVASIVRQVRNEFGDAERYRWTWWVVAMGTINVALGLVVLFSSDDPSRLAPGTVLIGLGLICFSILSKVLLLALVWRQVFALANRIPIIPVATALACLFFAAFLFEATMTEPGFFVGAHVLVGLGAVCFTLFSIVSILEAGTSK
;
A
#
# COMPACT_ATOMS: atom_id res chain seq x y z
N MET A 1 -6.65 -24.40 -7.14
CA MET A 1 -5.30 -23.81 -7.34
C MET A 1 -4.22 -24.87 -7.12
N ASN A 2 -3.22 -24.95 -8.01
CA ASN A 2 -2.09 -25.89 -7.89
C ASN A 2 -1.24 -25.58 -6.63
N PRO A 3 -0.79 -26.59 -5.83
CA PRO A 3 0.07 -26.40 -4.67
C PRO A 3 1.32 -25.56 -4.92
N SER A 4 1.99 -25.72 -6.06
CA SER A 4 3.22 -24.97 -6.39
C SER A 4 2.93 -23.49 -6.62
N ILE A 5 1.83 -23.18 -7.30
CA ILE A 5 1.36 -21.80 -7.53
C ILE A 5 0.94 -21.14 -6.21
N SER A 6 0.31 -21.90 -5.31
CA SER A 6 -0.03 -21.44 -3.96
C SER A 6 1.20 -21.05 -3.13
N VAL A 7 2.31 -21.78 -3.24
CA VAL A 7 3.57 -21.45 -2.57
C VAL A 7 4.19 -20.22 -3.20
N LEU A 8 4.29 -20.18 -4.53
CA LEU A 8 4.88 -19.07 -5.27
C LEU A 8 4.24 -17.72 -4.92
N PHE A 9 2.91 -17.62 -5.02
CA PHE A 9 2.22 -16.36 -4.75
C PHE A 9 2.29 -15.90 -3.29
N ARG A 10 2.50 -16.81 -2.33
CA ARG A 10 2.79 -16.43 -0.93
C ARG A 10 4.24 -16.02 -0.72
N ALA A 11 5.17 -16.58 -1.50
CA ALA A 11 6.58 -16.26 -1.39
C ALA A 11 6.92 -14.88 -1.98
N ILE A 12 6.22 -14.44 -3.03
CA ILE A 12 6.52 -13.15 -3.70
C ILE A 12 6.57 -11.97 -2.74
N PRO A 13 5.58 -11.73 -1.84
CA PRO A 13 5.67 -10.61 -0.92
C PRO A 13 6.86 -10.69 0.04
N LEU A 14 7.23 -11.90 0.49
CA LEU A 14 8.41 -12.08 1.35
C LEU A 14 9.71 -11.85 0.58
N ALA A 15 9.80 -12.34 -0.66
CA ALA A 15 10.96 -12.13 -1.53
C ALA A 15 11.18 -10.64 -1.81
N MET A 16 10.11 -9.92 -2.17
CA MET A 16 10.18 -8.46 -2.37
C MET A 16 10.46 -7.72 -1.06
N GLY A 17 9.94 -8.19 0.07
CA GLY A 17 10.29 -7.66 1.39
C GLY A 17 11.78 -7.83 1.72
N ALA A 18 12.37 -8.97 1.33
CA ALA A 18 13.81 -9.21 1.45
C ALA A 18 14.61 -8.31 0.50
N VAL A 19 14.12 -8.04 -0.71
CA VAL A 19 14.73 -7.05 -1.62
C VAL A 19 14.72 -5.65 -0.99
N CYS A 20 13.57 -5.18 -0.47
CA CYS A 20 13.48 -3.88 0.21
C CYS A 20 14.45 -3.79 1.40
N LEU A 21 14.52 -4.86 2.21
CA LEU A 21 15.40 -4.92 3.39
C LEU A 21 16.87 -4.91 2.98
N ALA A 22 17.28 -5.83 2.10
CA ALA A 22 18.67 -5.96 1.67
C ALA A 22 19.15 -4.71 0.93
N PHE A 23 18.31 -4.16 0.05
CA PHE A 23 18.64 -2.93 -0.65
C PHE A 23 18.70 -1.73 0.30
N GLY A 24 17.76 -1.60 1.24
CA GLY A 24 17.80 -0.54 2.25
C GLY A 24 19.06 -0.63 3.14
N LEU A 25 19.43 -1.82 3.60
CA LEU A 25 20.66 -2.04 4.36
C LEU A 25 21.92 -1.74 3.53
N TYR A 26 21.92 -2.11 2.24
CA TYR A 26 23.01 -1.79 1.32
C TYR A 26 23.20 -0.28 1.17
N VAL A 27 22.10 0.47 1.01
CA VAL A 27 22.14 1.95 0.98
C VAL A 27 22.64 2.50 2.31
N LEU A 28 22.21 1.96 3.46
CA LEU A 28 22.72 2.42 4.76
C LEU A 28 24.23 2.17 4.93
N SER A 29 24.79 1.13 4.30
CA SER A 29 26.23 0.87 4.33
C SER A 29 27.04 1.72 3.33
N GLY A 30 26.37 2.41 2.40
CA GLY A 30 27.01 3.14 1.30
C GLY A 30 27.58 4.51 1.68
N GLY A 31 27.14 5.09 2.79
CA GLY A 31 27.61 6.39 3.28
C GLY A 31 26.90 6.84 4.56
N ASP A 32 27.54 7.74 5.31
CA ASP A 32 27.03 8.28 6.57
C ASP A 32 26.27 9.62 6.41
N ASP A 33 25.98 10.04 5.17
CA ASP A 33 25.26 11.28 4.90
C ASP A 33 23.73 11.14 4.98
N ALA A 34 23.06 12.30 5.00
CA ALA A 34 21.62 12.41 5.14
C ALA A 34 20.83 11.66 4.05
N ASN A 35 21.33 11.60 2.82
CA ASN A 35 20.61 10.95 1.72
C ASN A 35 20.62 9.43 1.88
N HIS A 36 21.78 8.85 2.23
CA HIS A 36 21.89 7.42 2.55
C HIS A 36 21.05 7.07 3.78
N PHE A 37 21.06 7.92 4.81
CA PHE A 37 20.23 7.75 5.99
C PHE A 37 18.74 7.68 5.63
N VAL A 38 18.21 8.67 4.91
CA VAL A 38 16.79 8.74 4.56
C VAL A 38 16.41 7.59 3.61
N ALA A 39 17.11 7.44 2.49
CA ALA A 39 16.77 6.43 1.49
C ALA A 39 16.86 5.01 2.04
N GLY A 40 17.90 4.73 2.83
CA GLY A 40 18.12 3.44 3.46
C GLY A 40 17.04 3.08 4.46
N HIS A 41 16.74 3.98 5.42
CA HIS A 41 15.69 3.74 6.42
C HIS A 41 14.31 3.59 5.79
N VAL A 42 13.99 4.41 4.79
CA VAL A 42 12.71 4.32 4.07
C VAL A 42 12.58 2.96 3.38
N ASN A 43 13.62 2.49 2.67
CA ASN A 43 13.59 1.19 2.01
C ASN A 43 13.49 0.02 2.99
N VAL A 44 14.19 0.06 4.12
CA VAL A 44 14.03 -0.94 5.19
C VAL A 44 12.60 -0.92 5.74
N ALA A 45 12.01 0.26 5.94
CA ALA A 45 10.63 0.39 6.41
C ALA A 45 9.60 -0.18 5.41
N LEU A 46 9.84 -0.08 4.10
CA LEU A 46 8.96 -0.65 3.07
C LEU A 46 8.80 -2.18 3.20
N THR A 47 9.76 -2.88 3.82
CA THR A 47 9.63 -4.30 4.17
C THR A 47 8.38 -4.58 5.02
N ALA A 48 7.95 -3.63 5.86
CA ALA A 48 6.74 -3.76 6.65
C ALA A 48 5.47 -3.90 5.80
N ILE A 49 5.37 -3.12 4.71
CA ILE A 49 4.28 -3.22 3.75
C ILE A 49 4.31 -4.59 3.08
N CYS A 50 5.48 -5.06 2.64
CA CYS A 50 5.64 -6.38 2.03
C CYS A 50 5.22 -7.52 2.97
N ILE A 51 5.56 -7.45 4.26
CA ILE A 51 5.11 -8.42 5.26
C ILE A 51 3.58 -8.33 5.45
N ALA A 52 3.00 -7.14 5.55
CA ALA A 52 1.55 -6.99 5.63
C ALA A 52 0.84 -7.57 4.39
N LEU A 53 1.40 -7.36 3.19
CA LEU A 53 0.90 -7.94 1.93
C LEU A 53 1.06 -9.47 1.91
N PHE A 54 2.14 -10.01 2.48
CA PHE A 54 2.26 -11.44 2.73
C PHE A 54 1.09 -11.96 3.58
N THR A 55 0.74 -11.28 4.68
CA THR A 55 -0.38 -11.73 5.53
C THR A 55 -1.72 -11.75 4.77
N THR A 56 -1.92 -10.82 3.84
CA THR A 56 -3.09 -10.78 2.96
C THR A 56 -3.10 -11.96 2.00
N ALA A 57 -2.00 -12.16 1.25
CA ALA A 57 -1.86 -13.27 0.31
C ALA A 57 -2.00 -14.62 1.02
N ALA A 58 -1.33 -14.77 2.17
CA ALA A 58 -1.38 -15.95 3.03
C ALA A 58 -2.79 -16.26 3.54
N THR A 59 -3.57 -15.23 3.85
CA THR A 59 -4.96 -15.34 4.33
C THR A 59 -5.89 -15.81 3.21
N ILE A 60 -5.84 -15.16 2.04
CA ILE A 60 -6.73 -15.48 0.92
C ILE A 60 -6.38 -16.85 0.35
N ILE A 61 -5.10 -17.12 0.06
CA ILE A 61 -4.67 -18.40 -0.51
C ILE A 61 -5.06 -19.58 0.36
N ARG A 62 -4.83 -19.50 1.68
CA ARG A 62 -5.17 -20.61 2.59
C ARG A 62 -6.66 -20.90 2.60
N GLN A 63 -7.51 -19.88 2.43
CA GLN A 63 -8.95 -20.09 2.28
C GLN A 63 -9.28 -20.78 0.95
N LEU A 64 -8.68 -20.34 -0.16
CA LEU A 64 -8.89 -20.92 -1.49
C LEU A 64 -8.40 -22.37 -1.63
N VAL A 65 -7.46 -22.82 -0.79
CA VAL A 65 -6.99 -24.22 -0.74
C VAL A 65 -7.55 -25.01 0.45
N HIS A 66 -8.56 -24.48 1.14
CA HIS A 66 -9.23 -25.10 2.29
C HIS A 66 -8.29 -25.49 3.45
N ARG A 67 -7.22 -24.71 3.68
CA ARG A 67 -6.29 -24.87 4.81
C ARG A 67 -6.29 -23.67 5.75
N TYR A 68 -7.39 -22.93 5.79
CA TYR A 68 -7.53 -21.79 6.68
C TYR A 68 -8.26 -22.19 7.96
N GLY A 69 -7.49 -22.44 9.01
CA GLY A 69 -8.00 -22.74 10.35
C GLY A 69 -7.94 -21.53 11.28
N ARG A 70 -8.53 -21.68 12.48
CA ARG A 70 -8.64 -20.63 13.50
C ARG A 70 -7.30 -19.99 13.90
N VAL A 71 -6.22 -20.78 13.93
CA VAL A 71 -4.87 -20.27 14.24
C VAL A 71 -4.42 -19.23 13.21
N TRP A 72 -4.59 -19.52 11.92
CA TRP A 72 -4.19 -18.61 10.84
C TRP A 72 -5.10 -17.38 10.72
N GLU A 73 -6.35 -17.48 11.19
CA GLU A 73 -7.28 -16.35 11.33
C GLU A 73 -6.77 -15.29 12.31
N ILE A 74 -5.95 -15.68 13.28
CA ILE A 74 -5.42 -14.78 14.31
C ILE A 74 -3.97 -14.41 14.00
N VAL A 75 -3.11 -15.40 13.76
CA VAL A 75 -1.66 -15.19 13.62
C VAL A 75 -1.30 -14.27 12.45
N LEU A 76 -1.98 -14.41 11.30
CA LEU A 76 -1.64 -13.61 10.11
C LEU A 76 -2.00 -12.12 10.30
N PRO A 77 -3.23 -11.74 10.69
CA PRO A 77 -3.53 -10.36 11.04
C PRO A 77 -2.63 -9.77 12.13
N VAL A 78 -2.40 -10.53 13.22
CA VAL A 78 -1.58 -10.08 14.35
C VAL A 78 -0.14 -9.81 13.90
N LEU A 79 0.45 -10.66 13.07
CA LEU A 79 1.79 -10.43 12.51
C LEU A 79 1.84 -9.12 11.71
N GLY A 80 0.84 -8.89 10.85
CA GLY A 80 0.78 -7.67 10.03
C GLY A 80 0.72 -6.41 10.90
N TYR A 81 -0.20 -6.37 11.87
CA TYR A 81 -0.33 -5.24 12.78
C TYR A 81 0.89 -5.07 13.69
N ALA A 82 1.51 -6.15 14.16
CA ALA A 82 2.71 -6.08 14.98
C ALA A 82 3.87 -5.41 14.23
N VAL A 83 4.09 -5.80 12.97
CA VAL A 83 5.12 -5.17 12.14
C VAL A 83 4.76 -3.72 11.82
N ALA A 84 3.50 -3.41 11.54
CA ALA A 84 3.06 -2.02 11.35
C ALA A 84 3.35 -1.15 12.59
N ILE A 85 3.02 -1.64 13.78
CA ILE A 85 3.30 -0.95 15.06
C ILE A 85 4.80 -0.78 15.28
N ALA A 86 5.60 -1.82 15.03
CA ALA A 86 7.05 -1.73 15.14
C ALA A 86 7.62 -0.64 14.21
N THR A 87 7.15 -0.55 12.97
CA THR A 87 7.57 0.49 12.03
C THR A 87 7.12 1.89 12.46
N MET A 88 5.91 2.05 13.00
CA MET A 88 5.44 3.32 13.54
C MET A 88 6.28 3.77 14.74
N ILE A 89 6.56 2.87 15.70
CA ILE A 89 7.43 3.15 16.84
C ILE A 89 8.81 3.54 16.35
N TRP A 90 9.36 2.82 15.37
CA TRP A 90 10.65 3.14 14.80
C TRP A 90 10.67 4.55 14.17
N GLY A 91 9.66 4.91 13.37
CA GLY A 91 9.51 6.27 12.83
C GLY A 91 9.46 7.33 13.94
N ILE A 92 8.65 7.12 14.97
CA ILE A 92 8.53 8.03 16.13
C ILE A 92 9.88 8.17 16.86
N THR A 93 10.60 7.07 17.07
CA THR A 93 11.93 7.14 17.72
C THR A 93 12.95 7.91 16.90
N ILE A 94 12.87 7.88 15.56
CA ILE A 94 13.72 8.69 14.69
C ILE A 94 13.34 10.17 14.77
N ILE A 95 12.04 10.49 14.76
CA ILE A 95 11.55 11.86 14.98
C ILE A 95 12.06 12.42 16.30
N GLY A 96 12.07 11.60 17.36
CA GLY A 96 12.55 11.99 18.69
C GLY A 96 14.06 12.23 18.81
N ARG A 97 14.86 12.00 17.76
CA ARG A 97 16.32 12.22 17.80
C ARG A 97 16.73 13.68 17.65
N GLY A 98 15.85 14.54 17.16
CA GLY A 98 16.11 15.99 17.03
C GLY A 98 15.60 16.57 15.70
N ASP A 99 16.00 17.82 15.45
CA ASP A 99 15.48 18.63 14.34
C ASP A 99 16.35 18.61 13.06
N GLU A 100 17.34 17.73 13.01
CA GLU A 100 18.14 17.53 11.80
C GLU A 100 17.25 17.09 10.62
N PRO A 101 17.49 17.62 9.40
CA PRO A 101 16.65 17.35 8.23
C PRO A 101 16.37 15.87 7.97
N GLN A 102 17.40 15.02 8.13
CA GLN A 102 17.30 13.58 7.90
C GLN A 102 16.37 12.86 8.89
N PHE A 103 16.30 13.33 10.15
CA PHE A 103 15.43 12.76 11.17
C PHE A 103 13.98 13.16 10.95
N ILE A 104 13.75 14.43 10.58
CA ILE A 104 12.43 14.93 10.21
C ILE A 104 11.89 14.16 9.01
N VAL A 105 12.67 14.03 7.93
CA VAL A 105 12.20 13.36 6.71
C VAL A 105 12.04 11.86 6.94
N ALA A 106 13.09 11.14 7.35
CA ALA A 106 13.03 9.69 7.50
C ALA A 106 11.97 9.27 8.53
N GLY A 107 11.94 9.92 9.70
CA GLY A 107 11.05 9.55 10.79
C GLY A 107 9.56 9.69 10.43
N HIS A 108 9.17 10.79 9.78
CA HIS A 108 7.78 10.98 9.34
C HIS A 108 7.43 10.04 8.17
N VAL A 109 8.31 9.86 7.19
CA VAL A 109 8.04 8.93 6.09
C VAL A 109 7.87 7.50 6.59
N MET A 110 8.71 7.05 7.53
CA MET A 110 8.59 5.72 8.16
C MET A 110 7.29 5.58 8.96
N LEU A 111 6.88 6.62 9.69
CA LEU A 111 5.60 6.64 10.39
C LEU A 111 4.44 6.43 9.41
N GLY A 112 4.43 7.14 8.28
CA GLY A 112 3.41 6.98 7.24
C GLY A 112 3.48 5.61 6.53
N ILE A 113 4.65 5.01 6.37
CA ILE A 113 4.79 3.62 5.89
C ILE A 113 4.16 2.64 6.89
N GLY A 114 4.34 2.87 8.20
CA GLY A 114 3.68 2.12 9.26
C GLY A 114 2.15 2.22 9.18
N PHE A 115 1.60 3.40 8.86
CA PHE A 115 0.17 3.60 8.62
C PHE A 115 -0.34 2.74 7.45
N ILE A 116 0.39 2.70 6.33
CA ILE A 116 0.05 1.85 5.19
C ILE A 116 0.10 0.37 5.56
N ALA A 117 1.14 -0.07 6.28
CA ALA A 117 1.24 -1.45 6.75
C ALA A 117 0.06 -1.83 7.67
N GLY A 118 -0.40 -0.91 8.53
CA GLY A 118 -1.62 -1.08 9.33
C GLY A 118 -2.89 -1.16 8.48
N CYS A 119 -3.02 -0.33 7.45
CA CYS A 119 -4.13 -0.38 6.49
C CYS A 119 -4.17 -1.72 5.75
N VAL A 120 -3.02 -2.19 5.24
CA VAL A 120 -2.90 -3.49 4.55
C VAL A 120 -3.20 -4.66 5.50
N SER A 121 -2.76 -4.58 6.76
CA SER A 121 -3.10 -5.58 7.78
C SER A 121 -4.61 -5.61 8.04
N THR A 122 -5.27 -4.46 7.91
CA THR A 122 -6.73 -4.37 7.94
C THR A 122 -7.39 -5.02 6.72
N VAL A 123 -6.78 -4.89 5.52
CA VAL A 123 -7.20 -5.63 4.32
C VAL A 123 -7.08 -7.15 4.55
N ALA A 124 -5.99 -7.62 5.15
CA ALA A 124 -5.82 -9.04 5.50
C ALA A 124 -6.92 -9.49 6.47
N THR A 125 -7.21 -8.68 7.49
CA THR A 125 -8.25 -8.95 8.49
C THR A 125 -9.63 -9.00 7.86
N ALA A 126 -9.99 -8.02 7.01
CA ALA A 126 -11.23 -7.99 6.26
C ALA A 126 -11.35 -9.20 5.32
N SER A 127 -10.22 -9.68 4.80
CA SER A 127 -10.15 -10.86 3.93
C SER A 127 -10.24 -12.20 4.66
N THR A 128 -10.32 -12.26 5.99
CA THR A 128 -10.46 -13.55 6.72
C THR A 128 -11.77 -14.28 6.42
N LYS A 129 -12.76 -13.56 5.86
CA LYS A 129 -14.05 -14.08 5.39
C LYS A 129 -14.21 -14.00 3.86
N PHE A 130 -13.10 -13.97 3.12
CA PHE A 130 -13.08 -13.73 1.67
C PHE A 130 -14.00 -14.66 0.87
N VAL A 131 -14.07 -15.95 1.23
CA VAL A 131 -14.92 -16.94 0.55
C VAL A 131 -16.41 -16.58 0.62
N LEU A 132 -16.83 -15.80 1.61
CA LEU A 132 -18.23 -15.35 1.72
C LEU A 132 -18.61 -14.32 0.65
N ILE A 133 -17.68 -13.71 -0.07
CA ILE A 133 -17.99 -12.77 -1.17
C ILE A 133 -18.83 -13.47 -2.25
N GLN A 134 -18.41 -14.65 -2.69
CA GLN A 134 -19.13 -15.42 -3.71
C GLN A 134 -20.48 -15.93 -3.19
N LYS A 135 -20.52 -16.39 -1.93
CA LYS A 135 -21.77 -16.80 -1.27
C LYS A 135 -22.76 -15.63 -1.16
N SER A 136 -22.27 -14.45 -0.82
CA SER A 136 -23.09 -13.23 -0.71
C SER A 136 -23.60 -12.75 -2.06
N ALA A 137 -22.77 -12.82 -3.11
CA ALA A 137 -23.15 -12.44 -4.46
C ALA A 137 -24.28 -13.31 -5.03
N ALA A 138 -24.42 -14.57 -4.57
CA ALA A 138 -25.50 -15.47 -4.96
C ALA A 138 -26.84 -15.18 -4.25
N LEU A 139 -26.85 -14.37 -3.18
CA LEU A 139 -28.07 -14.02 -2.46
C LEU A 139 -28.87 -12.92 -3.18
N PRO A 140 -30.20 -12.86 -3.01
CA PRO A 140 -31.00 -11.73 -3.48
C PRO A 140 -30.49 -10.39 -2.93
N VAL A 141 -30.68 -9.32 -3.71
CA VAL A 141 -30.41 -7.95 -3.22
C VAL A 141 -31.31 -7.67 -2.02
N GLY A 142 -30.74 -7.22 -0.91
CA GLY A 142 -31.49 -7.01 0.34
C GLY A 142 -31.75 -8.28 1.16
N GLY A 143 -31.26 -9.44 0.73
CA GLY A 143 -31.44 -10.74 1.42
C GLY A 143 -30.66 -10.91 2.74
N GLY A 144 -30.14 -9.81 3.32
CA GLY A 144 -29.34 -9.83 4.55
C GLY A 144 -27.94 -10.41 4.36
N ALA A 145 -27.15 -10.37 5.44
CA ALA A 145 -25.80 -10.92 5.47
C ALA A 145 -25.83 -12.44 5.69
N PRO A 146 -24.97 -13.22 5.02
CA PRO A 146 -24.91 -14.67 5.24
C PRO A 146 -24.30 -15.02 6.61
N ASP A 147 -24.61 -16.22 7.10
CA ASP A 147 -24.01 -16.75 8.32
C ASP A 147 -22.47 -16.73 8.26
N GLY A 148 -21.86 -16.27 9.36
CA GLY A 148 -20.41 -16.14 9.48
C GLY A 148 -19.83 -14.84 8.90
N ALA A 149 -20.65 -13.98 8.28
CA ALA A 149 -20.25 -12.63 7.91
C ALA A 149 -19.91 -11.79 9.15
N TYR A 150 -19.14 -10.71 8.97
CA TYR A 150 -18.86 -9.77 10.05
C TYR A 150 -20.15 -9.21 10.65
N SER A 151 -20.14 -8.85 11.93
CA SER A 151 -21.16 -7.99 12.51
C SER A 151 -21.07 -6.57 11.94
N ARG A 152 -22.12 -5.75 12.08
CA ARG A 152 -22.09 -4.36 11.56
C ARG A 152 -20.98 -3.57 12.22
N GLY A 153 -20.89 -3.68 13.55
CA GLY A 153 -19.84 -3.03 14.33
C GLY A 153 -18.43 -3.46 13.90
N ALA A 154 -18.18 -4.76 13.73
CA ALA A 154 -16.87 -5.24 13.27
C ALA A 154 -16.53 -4.72 11.86
N GLY A 155 -17.50 -4.71 10.94
CA GLY A 155 -17.33 -4.14 9.62
C GLY A 155 -17.01 -2.64 9.64
N THR A 156 -17.71 -1.86 10.47
CA THR A 156 -17.45 -0.43 10.65
C THR A 156 -16.05 -0.18 11.21
N VAL A 157 -15.61 -0.95 12.22
CA VAL A 157 -14.27 -0.82 12.80
C VAL A 157 -13.19 -1.10 11.74
N LEU A 158 -13.34 -2.16 10.94
CA LEU A 158 -12.39 -2.47 9.87
C LEU A 158 -12.27 -1.32 8.85
N ILE A 159 -13.39 -0.69 8.46
CA ILE A 159 -13.36 0.45 7.54
C ILE A 159 -12.77 1.71 8.21
N ALA A 160 -13.02 1.90 9.50
CA ALA A 160 -12.57 3.07 10.25
C ALA A 160 -11.04 3.09 10.45
N ILE A 161 -10.38 1.95 10.56
CA ILE A 161 -8.92 1.90 10.81
C ILE A 161 -8.11 2.58 9.69
N PRO A 162 -8.26 2.23 8.39
CA PRO A 162 -7.55 2.94 7.32
C PRO A 162 -7.95 4.41 7.20
N ALA A 163 -9.22 4.74 7.48
CA ALA A 163 -9.69 6.12 7.46
C ALA A 163 -9.02 6.96 8.56
N LEU A 164 -8.88 6.41 9.76
CA LEU A 164 -8.16 7.04 10.87
C LEU A 164 -6.70 7.28 10.48
N PHE A 165 -6.02 6.28 9.92
CA PHE A 165 -4.63 6.45 9.48
C PHE A 165 -4.47 7.51 8.38
N ALA A 166 -5.39 7.56 7.42
CA ALA A 166 -5.40 8.60 6.40
C ALA A 166 -5.57 10.01 7.02
N VAL A 167 -6.52 10.17 7.94
CA VAL A 167 -6.78 11.46 8.61
C VAL A 167 -5.60 11.88 9.49
N VAL A 168 -5.05 10.96 10.30
CA VAL A 168 -3.88 11.23 11.15
C VAL A 168 -2.68 11.62 10.28
N GLY A 169 -2.42 10.91 9.19
CA GLY A 169 -1.35 11.26 8.25
C GLY A 169 -1.53 12.66 7.64
N LEU A 170 -2.75 13.03 7.24
CA LEU A 170 -3.03 14.38 6.72
C LEU A 170 -2.84 15.45 7.80
N ILE A 171 -3.25 15.19 9.05
CA ILE A 171 -3.00 16.12 10.17
C ILE A 171 -1.50 16.30 10.35
N VAL A 172 -0.72 15.21 10.36
CA VAL A 172 0.75 15.27 10.45
C VAL A 172 1.34 16.09 9.29
N ALA A 173 0.88 15.87 8.04
CA ALA A 173 1.32 16.66 6.89
C ALA A 173 1.04 18.16 7.06
N VAL A 174 -0.16 18.53 7.53
CA VAL A 174 -0.52 19.92 7.80
C VAL A 174 0.36 20.53 8.89
N THR A 175 0.66 19.79 9.96
CA THR A 175 1.57 20.28 11.00
C THR A 175 2.99 20.50 10.48
N LEU A 176 3.46 19.66 9.56
CA LEU A 176 4.76 19.82 8.90
C LEU A 176 4.78 21.04 7.96
N TYR A 177 3.70 21.27 7.21
CA TYR A 177 3.58 22.48 6.40
C TYR A 177 3.55 23.75 7.25
N ALA A 178 2.84 23.73 8.37
CA ALA A 178 2.78 24.85 9.31
C ALA A 178 4.15 25.12 9.98
N ARG A 179 4.96 24.08 10.19
CA ARG A 179 6.32 24.21 10.72
C ARG A 179 7.26 24.96 9.75
N GLY A 180 7.10 24.76 8.45
CA GLY A 180 7.93 25.38 7.43
C GLY A 180 9.35 24.84 7.35
N GLY A 181 10.11 25.32 6.36
CA GLY A 181 11.46 24.86 6.06
C GLY A 181 11.51 23.62 5.16
N ASN A 182 12.62 23.44 4.45
CA ASN A 182 12.73 22.46 3.37
C ASN A 182 12.48 21.02 3.84
N ALA A 183 13.05 20.61 4.99
CA ALA A 183 12.86 19.26 5.51
C ALA A 183 11.40 18.95 5.88
N ALA A 184 10.70 19.91 6.49
CA ALA A 184 9.29 19.74 6.86
C ALA A 184 8.39 19.75 5.61
N LEU A 185 8.70 20.56 4.60
CA LEU A 185 8.00 20.56 3.31
C LEU A 185 8.18 19.22 2.57
N VAL A 186 9.40 18.68 2.53
CA VAL A 186 9.70 17.36 1.96
C VAL A 186 8.89 16.28 2.67
N ALA A 187 8.98 16.22 4.00
CA ALA A 187 8.27 15.25 4.82
C ALA A 187 6.74 15.38 4.67
N GLY A 188 6.23 16.62 4.65
CA GLY A 188 4.81 16.93 4.50
C GLY A 188 4.25 16.45 3.17
N ASN A 189 4.95 16.75 2.06
CA ASN A 189 4.58 16.28 0.72
C ASN A 189 4.49 14.76 0.65
N VAL A 190 5.51 14.05 1.12
CA VAL A 190 5.49 12.58 1.11
C VAL A 190 4.39 12.05 2.04
N MET A 191 4.18 12.66 3.21
CA MET A 191 3.12 12.27 4.15
C MET A 191 1.71 12.43 3.57
N VAL A 192 1.44 13.50 2.79
CA VAL A 192 0.20 13.62 2.02
C VAL A 192 0.03 12.40 1.13
N GLY A 193 1.05 12.03 0.36
CA GLY A 193 0.95 10.91 -0.56
C GLY A 193 0.75 9.55 0.11
N LEU A 194 1.38 9.33 1.26
CA LEU A 194 1.17 8.13 2.08
C LEU A 194 -0.26 8.08 2.64
N SER A 195 -0.83 9.24 2.99
CA SER A 195 -2.21 9.36 3.46
C SER A 195 -3.24 9.11 2.36
N LEU A 196 -2.93 9.49 1.11
CA LEU A 196 -3.75 9.17 -0.06
C LEU A 196 -3.75 7.66 -0.37
N ILE A 197 -2.64 6.95 -0.12
CA ILE A 197 -2.62 5.48 -0.18
C ILE A 197 -3.54 4.88 0.90
N CYS A 198 -3.48 5.37 2.14
CA CYS A 198 -4.39 4.93 3.20
C CYS A 198 -5.86 5.17 2.81
N SER A 199 -6.15 6.32 2.18
CA SER A 199 -7.47 6.68 1.65
C SER A 199 -7.92 5.75 0.52
N ALA A 200 -7.01 5.31 -0.34
CA ALA A 200 -7.30 4.29 -1.35
C ALA A 200 -7.59 2.92 -0.72
N LEU A 201 -6.90 2.56 0.37
CA LEU A 201 -7.13 1.31 1.10
C LEU A 201 -8.47 1.29 1.85
N VAL A 202 -9.02 2.44 2.25
CA VAL A 202 -10.42 2.54 2.73
C VAL A 202 -11.39 1.93 1.71
N ALA A 203 -11.23 2.29 0.43
CA ALA A 203 -12.09 1.79 -0.63
C ALA A 203 -11.99 0.27 -0.80
N LEU A 204 -10.78 -0.29 -0.68
CA LEU A 204 -10.56 -1.73 -0.75
C LEU A 204 -11.17 -2.48 0.45
N VAL A 205 -10.95 -2.00 1.67
CA VAL A 205 -11.53 -2.61 2.88
C VAL A 205 -13.05 -2.51 2.86
N ALA A 206 -13.60 -1.33 2.52
CA ALA A 206 -15.04 -1.13 2.41
C ALA A 206 -15.67 -2.07 1.37
N SER A 207 -15.03 -2.23 0.21
CA SER A 207 -15.49 -3.16 -0.83
C SER A 207 -15.54 -4.59 -0.30
N ILE A 208 -14.48 -5.08 0.34
CA ILE A 208 -14.44 -6.45 0.89
C ILE A 208 -15.49 -6.66 1.97
N VAL A 209 -15.53 -5.78 2.98
CA VAL A 209 -16.45 -5.89 4.12
C VAL A 209 -17.90 -5.87 3.66
N ARG A 210 -18.26 -4.94 2.78
CA ARG A 210 -19.63 -4.80 2.29
C ARG A 210 -20.02 -5.94 1.36
N GLN A 211 -19.11 -6.46 0.54
CA GLN A 211 -19.38 -7.64 -0.28
C GLN A 211 -19.60 -8.88 0.59
N VAL A 212 -18.77 -9.11 1.62
CA VAL A 212 -18.96 -10.20 2.61
C VAL A 212 -20.30 -10.11 3.34
N ARG A 213 -20.82 -8.89 3.53
CA ARG A 213 -22.10 -8.63 4.21
C ARG A 213 -23.31 -8.57 3.27
N ASN A 214 -23.15 -8.77 1.97
CA ASN A 214 -24.19 -8.55 0.97
C ASN A 214 -24.81 -7.12 1.00
N GLU A 215 -24.01 -6.13 1.39
CA GLU A 215 -24.40 -4.71 1.48
C GLU A 215 -23.75 -3.85 0.39
N PHE A 216 -22.94 -4.46 -0.49
CA PHE A 216 -22.33 -3.81 -1.64
C PHE A 216 -23.36 -3.62 -2.76
N GLY A 217 -23.44 -2.43 -3.33
CA GLY A 217 -24.40 -2.10 -4.40
C GLY A 217 -23.78 -1.46 -5.64
N ASP A 218 -24.60 -1.28 -6.68
CA ASP A 218 -24.16 -0.75 -7.99
C ASP A 218 -23.54 0.65 -7.88
N ALA A 219 -24.11 1.54 -7.09
CA ALA A 219 -23.54 2.89 -6.91
C ALA A 219 -22.14 2.86 -6.25
N GLU A 220 -21.90 1.89 -5.36
CA GLU A 220 -20.61 1.74 -4.69
C GLU A 220 -19.54 1.16 -5.60
N ARG A 221 -19.92 0.29 -6.54
CA ARG A 221 -19.04 -0.25 -7.58
C ARG A 221 -18.24 0.86 -8.27
N TYR A 222 -18.92 1.91 -8.70
CA TYR A 222 -18.30 3.04 -9.39
C TYR A 222 -17.65 4.03 -8.42
N ARG A 223 -18.29 4.30 -7.27
CA ARG A 223 -17.80 5.28 -6.30
C ARG A 223 -16.42 4.92 -5.76
N TRP A 224 -16.22 3.67 -5.33
CA TRP A 224 -14.94 3.23 -4.77
C TRP A 224 -13.85 3.16 -5.83
N THR A 225 -14.19 2.78 -7.06
CA THR A 225 -13.25 2.77 -8.19
C THR A 225 -12.76 4.19 -8.50
N TRP A 226 -13.68 5.14 -8.69
CA TRP A 226 -13.33 6.53 -8.98
C TRP A 226 -12.62 7.23 -7.81
N TRP A 227 -12.96 6.87 -6.57
CA TRP A 227 -12.25 7.35 -5.40
C TRP A 227 -10.76 7.02 -5.46
N VAL A 228 -10.41 5.76 -5.76
CA VAL A 228 -9.00 5.34 -5.86
C VAL A 228 -8.30 5.99 -7.06
N VAL A 229 -9.00 6.15 -8.19
CA VAL A 229 -8.49 6.92 -9.34
C VAL A 229 -8.12 8.34 -8.91
N ALA A 230 -9.01 9.03 -8.20
CA ALA A 230 -8.76 10.38 -7.70
C ALA A 230 -7.53 10.43 -6.78
N MET A 231 -7.40 9.50 -5.82
CA MET A 231 -6.24 9.46 -4.92
C MET A 231 -4.92 9.27 -5.68
N GLY A 232 -4.90 8.37 -6.68
CA GLY A 232 -3.71 8.15 -7.52
C GLY A 232 -3.37 9.36 -8.38
N THR A 233 -4.36 9.95 -9.04
CA THR A 233 -4.19 11.14 -9.87
C THR A 233 -3.73 12.35 -9.06
N ILE A 234 -4.29 12.58 -7.86
CA ILE A 234 -3.85 13.66 -6.96
C ILE A 234 -2.38 13.46 -6.58
N ASN A 235 -1.97 12.23 -6.26
CA ASN A 235 -0.57 11.93 -5.92
C ASN A 235 0.39 12.25 -7.07
N VAL A 236 0.08 11.78 -8.27
CA VAL A 236 0.92 12.04 -9.46
C VAL A 236 0.93 13.54 -9.78
N ALA A 237 -0.22 14.20 -9.77
CA ALA A 237 -0.31 15.63 -10.04
C ALA A 237 0.49 16.45 -9.02
N LEU A 238 0.38 16.12 -7.73
CA LEU A 238 1.18 16.78 -6.68
C LEU A 238 2.68 16.52 -6.89
N GLY A 239 3.07 15.30 -7.24
CA GLY A 239 4.46 14.98 -7.55
C GLY A 239 5.01 15.81 -8.72
N LEU A 240 4.23 15.96 -9.79
CA LEU A 240 4.59 16.83 -10.92
C LEU A 240 4.67 18.30 -10.50
N VAL A 241 3.68 18.81 -9.74
CA VAL A 241 3.70 20.20 -9.25
C VAL A 241 4.96 20.46 -8.42
N VAL A 242 5.30 19.58 -7.49
CA VAL A 242 6.53 19.70 -6.66
C VAL A 242 7.80 19.60 -7.53
N LEU A 243 7.80 18.77 -8.57
CA LEU A 243 8.92 18.68 -9.53
C LEU A 243 9.05 19.87 -10.48
N PHE A 244 8.09 20.78 -10.55
CA PHE A 244 8.17 21.92 -11.45
C PHE A 244 7.93 23.26 -10.75
N SER A 245 7.82 23.28 -9.41
CA SER A 245 7.42 24.47 -8.66
C SER A 245 8.53 25.49 -8.42
N SER A 246 9.80 25.10 -8.43
CA SER A 246 10.93 25.98 -8.09
C SER A 246 12.24 25.44 -8.66
N ASP A 247 13.37 26.11 -8.41
CA ASP A 247 14.72 25.62 -8.74
C ASP A 247 15.43 24.98 -7.53
N ASP A 248 14.75 24.87 -6.38
CA ASP A 248 15.34 24.30 -5.15
C ASP A 248 15.55 22.77 -5.28
N PRO A 249 16.78 22.25 -5.10
CA PRO A 249 17.05 20.81 -5.20
C PRO A 249 16.26 19.93 -4.22
N SER A 250 15.81 20.46 -3.08
CA SER A 250 15.08 19.71 -2.07
C SER A 250 13.72 19.19 -2.55
N ARG A 251 13.17 19.74 -3.65
CA ARG A 251 11.91 19.30 -4.26
C ARG A 251 12.02 17.99 -5.04
N LEU A 252 13.23 17.61 -5.47
CA LEU A 252 13.45 16.51 -6.41
C LEU A 252 13.06 15.15 -5.79
N ALA A 253 13.49 14.91 -4.56
CA ALA A 253 13.14 13.70 -3.82
C ALA A 253 11.62 13.56 -3.55
N PRO A 254 10.92 14.50 -2.89
CA PRO A 254 9.49 14.34 -2.61
C PRO A 254 8.65 14.27 -3.90
N GLY A 255 9.02 15.03 -4.94
CA GLY A 255 8.30 15.04 -6.21
C GLY A 255 8.35 13.69 -6.95
N THR A 256 9.54 13.10 -7.05
CA THR A 256 9.70 11.75 -7.66
C THR A 256 9.03 10.65 -6.82
N VAL A 257 9.16 10.71 -5.50
CA VAL A 257 8.51 9.76 -4.58
C VAL A 257 6.98 9.83 -4.69
N LEU A 258 6.38 11.03 -4.74
CA LEU A 258 4.94 11.21 -4.89
C LEU A 258 4.37 10.56 -6.16
N ILE A 259 5.10 10.63 -7.27
CA ILE A 259 4.73 9.92 -8.49
C ILE A 259 4.71 8.40 -8.24
N GLY A 260 5.73 7.86 -7.58
CA GLY A 260 5.78 6.45 -7.18
C GLY A 260 4.63 6.04 -6.25
N LEU A 261 4.27 6.89 -5.28
CA LEU A 261 3.12 6.66 -4.40
C LEU A 261 1.78 6.68 -5.17
N GLY A 262 1.66 7.51 -6.20
CA GLY A 262 0.53 7.49 -7.13
C GLY A 262 0.42 6.18 -7.90
N LEU A 263 1.55 5.62 -8.34
CA LEU A 263 1.60 4.30 -8.99
C LEU A 263 1.15 3.18 -8.03
N ILE A 264 1.45 3.28 -6.73
CA ILE A 264 0.90 2.36 -5.71
C ILE A 264 -0.63 2.47 -5.63
N CYS A 265 -1.19 3.69 -5.64
CA CYS A 265 -2.65 3.88 -5.69
C CYS A 265 -3.28 3.20 -6.90
N PHE A 266 -2.68 3.30 -8.09
CA PHE A 266 -3.15 2.58 -9.29
C PHE A 266 -2.96 1.05 -9.19
N SER A 267 -1.91 0.60 -8.51
CA SER A 267 -1.77 -0.81 -8.13
C SER A 267 -2.87 -1.29 -7.16
N ILE A 268 -3.37 -0.44 -6.27
CA ILE A 268 -4.52 -0.74 -5.40
C ILE A 268 -5.83 -0.73 -6.21
N LEU A 269 -5.97 0.23 -7.15
CA LEU A 269 -7.13 0.35 -8.04
C LEU A 269 -7.44 -0.98 -8.73
N SER A 270 -6.43 -1.71 -9.19
CA SER A 270 -6.60 -3.02 -9.83
C SER A 270 -7.41 -4.01 -8.98
N LYS A 271 -7.27 -3.99 -7.65
CA LYS A 271 -8.01 -4.88 -6.73
C LYS A 271 -9.44 -4.42 -6.52
N VAL A 272 -9.62 -3.11 -6.32
CA VAL A 272 -10.94 -2.52 -6.16
C VAL A 272 -11.77 -2.72 -7.43
N LEU A 273 -11.15 -2.48 -8.58
CA LEU A 273 -11.75 -2.68 -9.90
C LEU A 273 -12.08 -4.17 -10.13
N LEU A 274 -11.17 -5.10 -9.81
CA LEU A 274 -11.45 -6.53 -9.96
C LEU A 274 -12.65 -6.95 -9.11
N LEU A 275 -12.67 -6.60 -7.82
CA LEU A 275 -13.79 -6.91 -6.91
C LEU A 275 -15.10 -6.27 -7.38
N ALA A 276 -15.05 -5.10 -8.00
CA ALA A 276 -16.19 -4.43 -8.58
C ALA A 276 -16.68 -5.11 -9.87
N LEU A 277 -15.77 -5.58 -10.73
CA LEU A 277 -16.10 -6.19 -12.03
C LEU A 277 -16.61 -7.63 -11.92
N VAL A 278 -16.10 -8.41 -10.96
CA VAL A 278 -16.53 -9.80 -10.73
C VAL A 278 -17.71 -9.91 -9.76
N TRP A 279 -18.20 -8.79 -9.22
CA TRP A 279 -19.35 -8.79 -8.33
C TRP A 279 -20.63 -9.15 -9.10
N ARG A 280 -21.22 -10.30 -8.76
CA ARG A 280 -22.45 -10.85 -9.37
C ARG A 280 -22.35 -11.06 -10.90
N GLN A 281 -21.16 -11.01 -11.48
CA GLN A 281 -20.95 -11.06 -12.93
C GLN A 281 -19.73 -11.94 -13.28
N VAL A 282 -19.79 -12.61 -14.43
CA VAL A 282 -18.62 -13.22 -15.06
C VAL A 282 -18.09 -12.22 -16.08
N PHE A 283 -16.83 -11.80 -15.96
CA PHE A 283 -16.26 -10.76 -16.82
C PHE A 283 -14.90 -11.19 -17.37
N ALA A 284 -14.83 -11.46 -18.68
CA ALA A 284 -13.64 -12.00 -19.33
C ALA A 284 -12.40 -11.09 -19.25
N LEU A 285 -12.59 -9.77 -19.16
CA LEU A 285 -11.47 -8.82 -19.06
C LEU A 285 -10.84 -8.79 -17.66
N ALA A 286 -11.46 -9.43 -16.66
CA ALA A 286 -10.89 -9.53 -15.32
C ALA A 286 -9.50 -10.20 -15.32
N ASN A 287 -9.28 -11.15 -16.23
CA ASN A 287 -8.04 -11.89 -16.40
C ASN A 287 -6.86 -10.99 -16.86
N ARG A 288 -7.14 -9.78 -17.37
CA ARG A 288 -6.10 -8.82 -17.78
C ARG A 288 -5.77 -7.78 -16.71
N ILE A 289 -6.57 -7.67 -15.64
CA ILE A 289 -6.35 -6.69 -14.57
C ILE A 289 -4.98 -6.84 -13.89
N PRO A 290 -4.40 -8.05 -13.71
CA PRO A 290 -3.04 -8.19 -13.18
C PRO A 290 -1.95 -7.43 -13.96
N ILE A 291 -2.20 -6.98 -15.20
CA ILE A 291 -1.23 -6.17 -15.96
C ILE A 291 -0.98 -4.80 -15.33
N ILE A 292 -1.96 -4.24 -14.61
CA ILE A 292 -1.86 -2.89 -14.03
C ILE A 292 -0.74 -2.84 -12.98
N PRO A 293 -0.71 -3.73 -11.95
CA PRO A 293 0.40 -3.72 -10.99
C PRO A 293 1.77 -3.99 -11.61
N VAL A 294 1.86 -4.85 -12.63
CA VAL A 294 3.11 -5.11 -13.35
C VAL A 294 3.59 -3.83 -14.05
N ALA A 295 2.69 -3.13 -14.76
CA ALA A 295 3.02 -1.87 -15.42
C ALA A 295 3.47 -0.80 -14.40
N THR A 296 2.77 -0.68 -13.27
CA THR A 296 3.18 0.27 -12.22
C THR A 296 4.52 -0.09 -11.56
N ALA A 297 4.82 -1.38 -11.39
CA ALA A 297 6.10 -1.83 -10.85
C ALA A 297 7.25 -1.52 -11.82
N LEU A 298 7.08 -1.85 -13.11
CA LEU A 298 8.04 -1.53 -14.16
C LEU A 298 8.22 -0.01 -14.30
N ALA A 299 7.15 0.77 -14.23
CA ALA A 299 7.24 2.23 -14.25
C ALA A 299 8.08 2.76 -13.09
N CYS A 300 7.89 2.26 -11.86
CA CYS A 300 8.75 2.63 -10.72
C CYS A 300 10.22 2.26 -10.96
N LEU A 301 10.50 1.04 -11.45
CA LEU A 301 11.86 0.54 -11.63
C LEU A 301 12.60 1.24 -12.78
N PHE A 302 11.95 1.45 -13.92
CA PHE A 302 12.54 2.22 -15.01
C PHE A 302 12.73 3.68 -14.62
N PHE A 303 11.76 4.28 -13.92
CA PHE A 303 11.92 5.65 -13.44
C PHE A 303 13.11 5.75 -12.47
N ALA A 304 13.24 4.82 -11.53
CA ALA A 304 14.42 4.72 -10.67
C ALA A 304 15.72 4.63 -11.48
N ALA A 305 15.78 3.79 -12.52
CA ALA A 305 16.96 3.64 -13.37
C ALA A 305 17.39 4.96 -14.05
N PHE A 306 16.44 5.72 -14.61
CA PHE A 306 16.73 7.04 -15.17
C PHE A 306 17.18 8.03 -14.10
N LEU A 307 16.58 7.98 -12.91
CA LEU A 307 16.98 8.87 -11.81
C LEU A 307 18.35 8.53 -11.26
N PHE A 308 18.77 7.25 -11.23
CA PHE A 308 20.12 6.86 -10.89
C PHE A 308 21.14 7.52 -11.82
N GLU A 309 20.91 7.48 -13.14
CA GLU A 309 21.76 8.18 -14.10
C GLU A 309 21.76 9.70 -13.85
N ALA A 310 20.58 10.28 -13.58
CA ALA A 310 20.45 11.70 -13.31
C ALA A 310 21.17 12.15 -12.02
N THR A 311 21.44 11.24 -11.07
CA THR A 311 22.20 11.60 -9.85
C THR A 311 23.63 12.03 -10.15
N MET A 312 24.19 11.66 -11.31
CA MET A 312 25.53 12.06 -11.73
C MET A 312 25.64 13.57 -12.01
N THR A 313 24.53 14.21 -12.38
CA THR A 313 24.47 15.66 -12.61
C THR A 313 23.72 16.38 -11.50
N GLU A 314 22.66 15.76 -10.95
CA GLU A 314 21.77 16.36 -9.95
C GLU A 314 21.62 15.43 -8.72
N PRO A 315 22.46 15.58 -7.69
CA PRO A 315 22.47 14.70 -6.52
C PRO A 315 21.14 14.65 -5.75
N GLY A 316 20.27 15.65 -5.89
CA GLY A 316 18.96 15.70 -5.24
C GLY A 316 18.00 14.56 -5.65
N PHE A 317 18.27 13.87 -6.77
CA PHE A 317 17.52 12.67 -7.17
C PHE A 317 17.88 11.40 -6.40
N PHE A 318 18.97 11.40 -5.62
CA PHE A 318 19.46 10.20 -4.94
C PHE A 318 18.39 9.51 -4.11
N VAL A 319 17.71 10.24 -3.22
CA VAL A 319 16.68 9.65 -2.36
C VAL A 319 15.50 9.12 -3.19
N GLY A 320 15.06 9.89 -4.18
CA GLY A 320 13.96 9.50 -5.08
C GLY A 320 14.25 8.20 -5.84
N ALA A 321 15.43 8.10 -6.46
CA ALA A 321 15.87 6.93 -7.21
C ALA A 321 15.84 5.66 -6.34
N HIS A 322 16.44 5.72 -5.15
CA HIS A 322 16.52 4.57 -4.25
C HIS A 322 15.15 4.18 -3.68
N VAL A 323 14.32 5.14 -3.29
CA VAL A 323 12.98 4.84 -2.74
C VAL A 323 12.09 4.22 -3.82
N LEU A 324 12.17 4.67 -5.07
CA LEU A 324 11.39 4.10 -6.18
C LEU A 324 11.68 2.63 -6.45
N VAL A 325 12.90 2.15 -6.17
CA VAL A 325 13.21 0.70 -6.22
C VAL A 325 12.35 -0.08 -5.22
N GLY A 326 12.30 0.38 -3.97
CA GLY A 326 11.46 -0.22 -2.92
C GLY A 326 9.96 -0.13 -3.26
N LEU A 327 9.50 1.02 -3.79
CA LEU A 327 8.11 1.16 -4.24
C LEU A 327 7.78 0.22 -5.41
N GLY A 328 8.74 0.00 -6.32
CA GLY A 328 8.62 -0.99 -7.40
C GLY A 328 8.43 -2.41 -6.87
N ALA A 329 9.20 -2.79 -5.85
CA ALA A 329 9.02 -4.07 -5.16
C ALA A 329 7.63 -4.18 -4.53
N VAL A 330 7.14 -3.13 -3.85
CA VAL A 330 5.77 -3.08 -3.30
C VAL A 330 4.72 -3.22 -4.41
N CYS A 331 4.81 -2.51 -5.53
CA CYS A 331 3.91 -2.67 -6.68
C CYS A 331 3.92 -4.12 -7.22
N PHE A 332 5.09 -4.76 -7.28
CA PHE A 332 5.18 -6.15 -7.71
C PHE A 332 4.55 -7.12 -6.70
N THR A 333 4.63 -6.87 -5.40
CA THR A 333 3.85 -7.66 -4.43
C THR A 333 2.34 -7.49 -4.64
N LEU A 334 1.89 -6.30 -5.02
CA LEU A 334 0.49 -6.03 -5.32
C LEU A 334 0.00 -6.79 -6.56
N PHE A 335 0.86 -7.06 -7.55
CA PHE A 335 0.55 -7.99 -8.66
C PHE A 335 0.17 -9.38 -8.13
N SER A 336 0.99 -9.95 -7.25
CA SER A 336 0.74 -11.31 -6.73
C SER A 336 -0.64 -11.44 -6.08
N ILE A 337 -1.10 -10.40 -5.38
CA ILE A 337 -2.43 -10.38 -4.74
C ILE A 337 -3.56 -10.31 -5.76
N VAL A 338 -3.44 -9.50 -6.82
CA VAL A 338 -4.48 -9.44 -7.86
C VAL A 338 -4.61 -10.78 -8.56
N SER A 339 -3.49 -11.44 -8.88
CA SER A 339 -3.49 -12.77 -9.49
C SER A 339 -4.15 -13.83 -8.58
N ILE A 340 -3.97 -13.72 -7.26
CA ILE A 340 -4.70 -14.56 -6.29
C ILE A 340 -6.20 -14.27 -6.32
N LEU A 341 -6.59 -13.00 -6.33
CA LEU A 341 -8.00 -12.59 -6.35
C LEU A 341 -8.70 -13.05 -7.64
N GLU A 342 -8.03 -12.93 -8.77
CA GLU A 342 -8.50 -13.43 -10.07
C GLU A 342 -8.73 -14.94 -10.02
N ALA A 343 -7.72 -15.71 -9.60
CA ALA A 343 -7.85 -17.17 -9.40
C ALA A 343 -8.91 -17.57 -8.36
N GLY A 344 -9.20 -16.71 -7.37
CA GLY A 344 -10.22 -16.93 -6.36
C GLY A 344 -11.63 -16.52 -6.76
N THR A 345 -11.78 -15.79 -7.87
CA THR A 345 -13.06 -15.28 -8.39
C THR A 345 -13.43 -15.88 -9.75
N SER A 346 -12.48 -16.55 -10.44
CA SER A 346 -12.73 -17.39 -11.61
C SER A 346 -13.58 -18.60 -11.21
N LYS A 347 -14.71 -18.81 -11.91
CA LYS A 347 -15.54 -20.01 -11.80
C LYS A 347 -14.96 -21.16 -12.61
#